data_AF-A0A5C7AH74-F1
#
_entry.id   AF-A0A5C7AH74-F1
#
_cell.length_a   1.000
_cell.length_b   1.000
_cell.length_c   1.000
_cell.angle_alpha   90.00
_cell.angle_beta   90.00
_cell.angle_gamma   90.00
#
_symmetry.space_group_name_H-M   'P 1'
#
loop_
_entity.id
_entity.type
_entity.pdbx_description
1 polymer ?
#
loop_
_entity_poly.entity_id
_entity_poly.type
_entity_poly.pdbx_seq_one_letter_code
_entity_poly.pdbx_strand_id
1 'polypeptide(L)' 'MTLMLIILESKITANEIAQILDVSSRTSEKHIQKLREAHLIKRIGCKEDVWQIVKQQKTT' A
#
# COMPACT_ATOMS: atom_id res chain seq x y z
N MET A 1 0.26 -10.17 -2.91
CA MET A 1 0.69 -10.16 -1.49
C MET A 1 0.75 -8.76 -0.90
N THR A 2 1.40 -7.76 -1.55
CA THR A 2 1.44 -6.36 -1.06
C THR A 2 0.08 -5.75 -0.70
N LEU A 3 -0.96 -5.98 -1.51
CA LEU A 3 -2.31 -5.47 -1.21
C LEU A 3 -2.85 -6.04 0.10
N MET A 4 -2.67 -7.34 0.35
CA MET A 4 -3.14 -8.00 1.59
C MET A 4 -2.53 -7.37 2.84
N LEU A 5 -1.24 -7.04 2.81
CA LEU A 5 -0.57 -6.37 3.93
C LEU A 5 -1.19 -4.99 4.22
N ILE A 6 -1.53 -4.23 3.18
CA ILE A 6 -2.23 -2.93 3.32
C ILE A 6 -3.67 -3.11 3.84
N ILE A 7 -4.27 -4.29 3.67
CA ILE A 7 -5.61 -4.59 4.23
C ILE A 7 -5.52 -4.96 5.71
N LEU A 8 -4.55 -5.79 6.08
CA LEU A 8 -4.36 -6.29 7.43
C LEU A 8 -3.84 -5.18 8.36
N GLU A 9 -2.92 -4.35 7.85
CA GLU A 9 -2.32 -3.27 8.61
C GLU A 9 -3.01 -1.94 8.30
N SER A 10 -3.60 -1.32 9.33
CA SER A 10 -4.29 -0.02 9.23
C SER A 10 -3.38 1.10 8.72
N LYS A 11 -2.07 0.98 8.98
CA LYS A 11 -1.03 1.91 8.56
C LYS A 11 0.25 1.12 8.29
N ILE A 12 0.65 1.01 7.04
CA ILE A 12 1.91 0.36 6.65
C ILE A 12 2.67 1.20 5.63
N THR A 13 3.99 1.26 5.79
CA THR A 13 4.91 1.98 4.91
C THR A 13 5.50 1.10 3.82
N ALA A 14 6.03 1.70 2.76
CA ALA A 14 6.70 0.97 1.69
C ALA A 14 7.91 0.15 2.18
N ASN A 15 8.60 0.64 3.21
CA ASN A 15 9.76 -0.03 3.80
C ASN A 15 9.36 -1.27 4.61
N GLU A 16 8.28 -1.17 5.40
CA GLU A 16 7.74 -2.32 6.14
C GLU A 16 7.23 -3.40 5.18
N ILE A 17 6.56 -3.01 4.09
CA ILE A 17 6.17 -3.94 3.02
C ILE A 17 7.38 -4.66 2.43
N ALA A 18 8.48 -3.94 2.19
CA ALA A 18 9.71 -4.51 1.64
C ALA A 18 10.32 -5.54 2.59
N GLN A 19 10.38 -5.22 3.89
CA GLN A 19 10.89 -6.12 4.93
C GLN A 19 10.02 -7.37 5.11
N ILE A 20 8.69 -7.21 5.17
CA ILE A 20 7.77 -8.34 5.38
C ILE A 20 7.79 -9.31 4.18
N LEU A 21 7.92 -8.78 2.97
CA LEU A 21 7.96 -9.59 1.76
C LEU A 21 9.36 -10.10 1.41
N ASP A 22 10.38 -9.72 2.19
CA ASP A 22 11.80 -9.98 1.92
C ASP A 22 12.21 -9.60 0.48
N VAL A 23 11.82 -8.40 0.06
CA VAL A 23 12.12 -7.85 -1.27
C VAL A 23 12.85 -6.53 -1.17
N SER A 24 13.53 -6.16 -2.26
CA SER A 24 14.13 -4.83 -2.34
C SER A 24 13.07 -3.72 -2.22
N SER A 25 13.46 -2.57 -1.65
CA SER A 25 12.61 -1.38 -1.57
C SER A 25 12.07 -0.98 -2.95
N ARG A 26 12.88 -1.12 -4.00
CA ARG A 26 12.48 -0.87 -5.39
C ARG A 26 11.37 -1.80 -5.88
N THR A 27 11.39 -3.07 -5.46
CA THR A 27 10.32 -4.04 -5.78
C THR A 27 9.04 -3.68 -5.03
N SER A 28 9.15 -3.33 -3.75
CA SER A 28 8.02 -2.86 -2.94
C SER A 28 7.36 -1.63 -3.56
N GLU A 29 8.16 -0.62 -3.93
CA GLU A 29 7.67 0.59 -4.61
C GLU A 29 6.97 0.28 -5.93
N LYS A 30 7.52 -0.63 -6.77
CA LYS A 30 6.85 -1.07 -7.99
C LYS A 30 5.49 -1.71 -7.71
N HIS A 31 5.37 -2.52 -6.66
CA HIS A 31 4.09 -3.13 -6.29
C HIS A 31 3.08 -2.06 -5.84
N ILE A 32 3.50 -1.14 -4.99
CA ILE A 32 2.68 -0.02 -4.51
C ILE A 32 2.25 0.88 -5.68
N GLN A 33 3.16 1.17 -6.61
CA GLN A 33 2.87 1.95 -7.81
C GLN A 33 1.76 1.30 -8.64
N LYS A 34 1.84 0.00 -8.91
CA LYS A 34 0.79 -0.74 -9.64
C LYS A 34 -0.57 -0.66 -8.93
N LEU A 35 -0.58 -0.79 -7.60
CA LEU A 35 -1.80 -0.70 -6.80
C LEU A 35 -2.40 0.72 -6.79
N ARG A 36 -1.53 1.74 -6.79
CA ARG A 36 -1.92 3.16 -6.89
C ARG A 36 -2.49 3.47 -8.26
N GLU A 37 -1.85 3.02 -9.34
CA GLU A 37 -2.33 3.17 -10.73
C GLU A 37 -3.69 2.48 -10.92
N ALA A 38 -3.89 1.33 -10.27
CA ALA A 38 -5.18 0.64 -10.22
C ALA A 38 -6.22 1.31 -9.30
N HIS A 39 -5.91 2.45 -8.68
CA HIS A 39 -6.78 3.20 -7.76
C HIS A 39 -7.28 2.37 -6.55
N LEU A 40 -6.53 1.33 -6.17
CA LEU A 40 -6.88 0.45 -5.04
C LEU A 40 -6.38 1.01 -3.71
N ILE A 41 -5.28 1.77 -3.73
CA ILE A 41 -4.66 2.34 -2.53
C ILE A 41 -4.38 3.83 -2.72
N LYS A 42 -4.32 4.56 -1.61
CA LYS A 42 -3.91 5.95 -1.55
C LYS A 42 -2.87 6.15 -0.45
N ARG A 43 -1.97 7.09 -0.67
CA ARG A 43 -1.06 7.54 0.38
C ARG A 43 -1.80 8.44 1.35
N ILE A 44 -1.63 8.22 2.65
CA ILE A 44 -2.21 9.06 3.70
C ILE A 44 -1.10 9.52 4.63
N GLY A 45 -0.98 10.83 4.81
CA GLY A 45 0.05 11.44 5.64
C GLY A 45 0.92 12.39 4.84
N CYS A 46 1.22 13.55 5.43
CA CYS A 46 2.12 14.55 4.86
C CYS A 46 3.59 14.26 5.20
N LYS A 47 3.84 13.54 6.32
CA LYS A 47 5.17 13.21 6.85
C LYS A 47 5.46 11.71 6.91
N GLU A 48 4.44 10.87 7.00
CA GLU A 48 4.59 9.41 7.06
C GLU A 48 4.14 8.82 5.72
N ASP A 49 4.99 7.99 5.10
CA ASP A 49 4.75 7.37 3.79
C ASP A 49 3.85 6.14 3.92
N VAL A 50 2.68 6.35 4.52
CA VAL A 50 1.72 5.30 4.89
C VAL A 50 0.69 5.10 3.79
N TRP A 51 0.35 3.84 3.51
CA TRP A 51 -0.58 3.43 2.47
C TRP A 51 -1.87 2.86 3.06
N GLN A 52 -3.02 3.20 2.46
CA GLN A 52 -4.34 2.67 2.83
C GLN A 52 -5.18 2.32 1.60
N ILE A 53 -6.13 1.40 1.76
CA ILE A 53 -7.10 1.05 0.71
C ILE A 53 -8.07 2.20 0.44
N VAL A 54 -8.34 2.47 -0.83
CA VAL A 54 -9.48 3.27 -1.24
C VAL A 54 -10.71 2.36 -1.13
N LYS A 55 -11.47 2.46 -0.03
CA LYS A 55 -12.78 1.78 0.07
C LYS A 55 -13.62 2.22 -1.13
N GLN A 56 -13.86 1.30 -2.07
CA GLN A 56 -14.93 1.49 -3.04
C GLN A 56 -16.22 1.48 -2.23
N GLN A 57 -16.80 2.66 -2.04
CA GLN A 57 -18.16 2.73 -1.56
C GLN A 57 -19.01 2.01 -2.61
N LYS A 58 -19.59 0.86 -2.24
CA LYS A 58 -20.74 0.33 -2.96
C LYS A 58 -21.81 1.42 -2.87
N THR A 59 -21.95 2.22 -3.91
CA THR A 59 -23.19 2.96 -4.15
C THR A 59 -24.25 1.93 -4.48
N THR A 60 -25.17 1.79 -3.51
CA THR A 60 -26.61 1.53 -3.62
C THR A 60 -27.06 0.32 -4.42
#